data_AF-A0A9N8EH06-F1
#
_entry.id   AF-A0A9N8EH06-F1
#
_cell.length_a   1.000
_cell.length_b   1.000
_cell.length_c   1.000
_cell.angle_alpha   90.00
_cell.angle_beta   90.00
_cell.angle_gamma   90.00
#
_symmetry.space_group_name_H-M   'P 1'
#
loop_
_entity.id
_entity.type
_entity.pdbx_description
1 polymer ?
#
loop_
_entity_poly.entity_id
_entity_poly.type
_entity_poly.pdbx_seq_one_letter_code
_entity_poly.pdbx_strand_id
1 'polypeptide(L)'
;MNSSNDEFLNQSQQFEDQCEKAADAIAEADVLVLVTGAGWGADSGLKVFAEVAKIPAYQKRGMQYADASKPELIVKDPELFYGFWGDAFNTYRTTKPHEGFDIVARWRDDKNQANGHMVANKIRDRVKEKVEARCPFQDEKTKRQTPYEADGTSGAFFAFTSNVDAHHYDVFEAHEIHDCHGSVELWQCSDRDCDSGIWRAPTEFMFNVDQETMLAPSKKREASDTSLRNGGLLNLPESSDKVGWYQDDSESNWPKCGHCQKLGLSRLARPSILMFGDHGWKWDLSQEIRWDLWRETIVEMATSVNVCIVEVGCGTTVATCRNTSEYFIRDLLDKGGRASLVRINPDFPSTTDPTIQKNITPIMSTGLKAVMKIDQLYAERHGKS
;
A
#
# COMPACT_ATOMS: atom_id res chain seq x y z
N MET A 1 -2.92 -26.39 36.98
CA MET A 1 -2.12 -26.64 35.76
C MET A 1 -2.96 -27.04 34.54
N ASN A 2 -4.28 -27.27 34.65
CA ASN A 2 -5.13 -27.60 33.49
C ASN A 2 -5.69 -26.40 32.70
N SER A 3 -5.92 -25.24 33.34
CA SER A 3 -6.59 -24.11 32.67
C SER A 3 -5.80 -23.51 31.50
N SER A 4 -4.47 -23.49 31.57
CA SER A 4 -3.62 -22.88 30.54
C SER A 4 -3.49 -23.74 29.28
N ASN A 5 -3.58 -25.08 29.42
CA ASN A 5 -3.58 -25.99 28.26
C ASN A 5 -4.93 -25.95 27.53
N ASP A 6 -6.04 -25.89 28.28
CA ASP A 6 -7.39 -25.80 27.71
C ASP A 6 -7.59 -24.45 26.98
N GLU A 7 -7.06 -23.35 27.53
CA GLU A 7 -7.12 -22.03 26.89
C GLU A 7 -6.29 -21.98 25.59
N PHE A 8 -5.09 -22.57 25.58
CA PHE A 8 -4.26 -22.66 24.38
C PHE A 8 -4.92 -23.51 23.28
N LEU A 9 -5.48 -24.67 23.64
CA LEU A 9 -6.21 -25.53 22.70
C LEU A 9 -7.43 -24.82 22.11
N ASN A 10 -8.19 -24.09 22.93
CA ASN A 10 -9.33 -23.31 22.46
C ASN A 10 -8.93 -22.17 21.51
N GLN A 11 -7.84 -21.45 21.80
CA GLN A 11 -7.33 -20.40 20.91
C GLN A 11 -6.82 -20.98 19.57
N SER A 12 -6.14 -22.12 19.61
CA SER A 12 -5.67 -22.81 18.40
C SER A 12 -6.84 -23.27 17.53
N GLN A 13 -7.86 -23.89 18.12
CA GLN A 13 -9.06 -24.32 17.39
C GLN A 13 -9.82 -23.12 16.81
N GLN A 14 -9.96 -22.04 17.59
CA GLN A 14 -10.61 -20.82 17.11
C GLN A 14 -9.88 -20.21 15.91
N PHE A 15 -8.55 -20.16 15.94
CA PHE A 15 -7.74 -19.70 14.82
C PHE A 15 -7.96 -20.57 13.57
N GLU A 16 -7.97 -21.90 13.73
CA GLU A 16 -8.25 -22.85 12.64
C GLU A 16 -9.63 -22.61 12.03
N ASP A 17 -10.69 -22.57 12.85
CA ASP A 17 -12.08 -22.37 12.41
C ASP A 17 -12.27 -21.03 11.67
N GLN A 18 -11.59 -19.98 12.11
CA GLN A 18 -11.64 -18.67 11.46
C GLN A 18 -10.88 -18.67 10.12
N CYS A 19 -9.74 -19.38 10.04
CA CYS A 19 -9.02 -19.56 8.78
C CYS A 19 -9.82 -20.41 7.79
N GLU A 20 -10.56 -21.43 8.24
CA GLU A 20 -11.45 -22.22 7.38
C GLU A 20 -12.56 -21.34 6.79
N LYS A 21 -13.23 -20.52 7.61
CA LYS A 21 -14.25 -19.57 7.14
C LYS A 21 -13.68 -18.56 6.14
N ALA A 22 -12.46 -18.09 6.37
CA ALA A 22 -11.79 -17.19 5.44
C ALA A 22 -11.45 -17.88 4.11
N ALA A 23 -10.95 -19.12 4.15
CA ALA A 23 -10.67 -19.91 2.95
C ALA A 23 -11.94 -20.14 2.11
N ASP A 24 -13.04 -20.51 2.76
CA ASP A 24 -14.34 -20.67 2.10
C ASP A 24 -14.85 -19.34 1.50
N ALA A 25 -14.77 -18.24 2.26
CA ALA A 25 -15.16 -16.92 1.78
C ALA A 25 -14.34 -16.45 0.56
N ILE A 26 -13.03 -16.71 0.55
CA ILE A 26 -12.15 -16.39 -0.59
C ILE A 26 -12.48 -17.31 -1.77
N ALA A 27 -12.72 -18.59 -1.56
CA ALA A 27 -13.06 -19.53 -2.64
C ALA A 27 -14.39 -19.20 -3.33
N GLU A 28 -15.43 -18.87 -2.53
CA GLU A 28 -16.77 -18.53 -3.01
C GLU A 28 -16.91 -17.12 -3.61
N ALA A 29 -15.92 -16.25 -3.37
CA ALA A 29 -15.92 -14.91 -3.92
C ALA A 29 -15.72 -14.91 -5.44
N ASP A 30 -16.53 -14.11 -6.13
CA ASP A 30 -16.32 -13.77 -7.53
C ASP A 30 -15.31 -12.63 -7.65
N VAL A 31 -15.27 -11.73 -6.66
CA VAL A 31 -14.40 -10.54 -6.60
C VAL A 31 -13.64 -10.54 -5.27
N LEU A 32 -12.32 -10.36 -5.35
CA LEU A 32 -11.42 -10.29 -4.19
C LEU A 32 -10.85 -8.89 -4.03
N VAL A 33 -10.88 -8.34 -2.83
CA VAL A 33 -10.25 -7.05 -2.51
C VAL A 33 -9.20 -7.29 -1.44
N LEU A 34 -7.96 -6.94 -1.71
CA LEU A 34 -6.91 -6.92 -0.69
C LEU A 34 -6.84 -5.52 -0.09
N VAL A 35 -6.96 -5.40 1.24
CA VAL A 35 -6.76 -4.14 1.96
C VAL A 35 -5.62 -4.29 2.95
N THR A 36 -4.55 -3.53 2.81
CA THR A 36 -3.34 -3.72 3.65
C THR A 36 -2.91 -2.46 4.39
N GLY A 37 -2.40 -2.67 5.59
CA GLY A 37 -1.73 -1.64 6.40
C GLY A 37 -0.37 -2.11 6.88
N ALA A 38 0.31 -1.28 7.67
CA ALA A 38 1.74 -1.48 8.00
C ALA A 38 2.04 -2.86 8.59
N GLY A 39 1.08 -3.50 9.28
CA GLY A 39 1.24 -4.86 9.81
C GLY A 39 1.37 -5.95 8.74
N TRP A 40 1.01 -5.68 7.48
CA TRP A 40 1.23 -6.60 6.36
C TRP A 40 2.72 -6.75 6.05
N GLY A 41 3.45 -5.63 5.94
CA GLY A 41 4.90 -5.65 5.68
C GLY A 41 5.75 -6.09 6.88
N ALA A 42 5.15 -6.24 8.07
CA ALA A 42 5.88 -6.57 9.30
C ALA A 42 6.58 -7.94 9.23
N ASP A 43 5.92 -8.94 8.64
CA ASP A 43 6.50 -10.28 8.45
C ASP A 43 7.65 -10.29 7.40
N SER A 44 7.79 -9.22 6.60
CA SER A 44 8.97 -8.98 5.73
C SER A 44 10.15 -8.34 6.49
N GLY A 45 9.98 -8.03 7.78
CA GLY A 45 10.96 -7.33 8.61
C GLY A 45 10.84 -5.79 8.57
N LEU A 46 9.78 -5.25 7.96
CA LEU A 46 9.52 -3.81 7.99
C LEU A 46 8.95 -3.39 9.35
N LYS A 47 9.38 -2.23 9.84
CA LYS A 47 8.94 -1.71 11.14
C LYS A 47 7.52 -1.13 11.03
N VAL A 48 6.65 -1.48 11.97
CA VAL A 48 5.36 -0.79 12.14
C VAL A 48 5.53 0.54 12.90
N PHE A 49 4.52 1.41 12.89
CA PHE A 49 4.61 2.75 13.49
C PHE A 49 5.10 2.75 14.96
N ALA A 50 4.62 1.80 15.76
CA ALA A 50 5.01 1.66 17.17
C ALA A 50 6.49 1.24 17.35
N GLU A 51 7.09 0.61 16.35
CA GLU A 51 8.49 0.16 16.38
C GLU A 51 9.44 1.24 15.87
N VAL A 52 9.01 2.10 14.95
CA VAL A 52 9.79 3.26 14.52
C VAL A 52 10.13 4.15 15.73
N ALA A 53 9.16 4.41 16.61
CA ALA A 53 9.38 5.19 17.83
C ALA A 53 10.39 4.53 18.81
N LYS A 54 10.74 3.25 18.61
CA LYS A 54 11.72 2.52 19.43
C LYS A 54 13.14 2.58 18.87
N ILE A 55 13.36 3.17 17.70
CA ILE A 55 14.70 3.34 17.14
C ILE A 55 15.51 4.27 18.08
N PRO A 56 16.72 3.87 18.54
CA PRO A 56 17.47 4.61 19.54
C PRO A 56 17.71 6.09 19.20
N ALA A 57 17.93 6.39 17.92
CA ALA A 57 18.10 7.76 17.43
C ALA A 57 16.87 8.64 17.68
N TYR A 58 15.65 8.10 17.50
CA TYR A 58 14.40 8.84 17.74
C TYR A 58 14.04 8.86 19.22
N GLN A 59 14.28 7.77 19.95
CA GLN A 59 14.07 7.71 21.40
C GLN A 59 14.92 8.75 22.16
N LYS A 60 16.22 8.87 21.82
CA LYS A 60 17.12 9.87 22.41
C LYS A 60 16.65 11.31 22.17
N ARG A 61 15.87 11.54 21.11
CA ARG A 61 15.26 12.83 20.76
C ARG A 61 13.84 13.00 21.30
N GLY A 62 13.29 12.00 21.99
CA GLY A 62 11.91 12.00 22.47
C GLY A 62 10.85 12.00 21.37
N MET A 63 11.21 11.58 20.15
CA MET A 63 10.34 11.66 18.98
C MET A 63 9.41 10.45 18.88
N GLN A 64 8.17 10.70 18.49
CA GLN A 64 7.24 9.68 18.05
C GLN A 64 7.26 9.55 16.52
N TYR A 65 6.62 8.50 15.98
CA TYR A 65 6.46 8.31 14.54
C TYR A 65 5.88 9.56 13.84
N ALA A 66 4.85 10.15 14.45
CA ALA A 66 4.20 11.35 13.91
C ALA A 66 5.11 12.59 13.90
N ASP A 67 6.16 12.64 14.71
CA ASP A 67 7.11 13.76 14.70
C ASP A 67 8.15 13.63 13.59
N ALA A 68 8.58 12.40 13.29
CA ALA A 68 9.47 12.11 12.17
C ALA A 68 8.77 12.25 10.81
N SER A 69 7.46 11.99 10.77
CA SER A 69 6.61 12.05 9.58
C SER A 69 5.81 13.36 9.50
N LYS A 70 6.49 14.50 9.67
CA LYS A 70 5.93 15.86 9.54
C LYS A 70 6.59 16.60 8.37
N PRO A 71 5.82 17.26 7.50
CA PRO A 71 6.37 17.96 6.34
C PRO A 71 7.28 19.12 6.74
N GLU A 72 7.06 19.77 7.89
CA GLU A 72 7.88 20.91 8.34
C GLU A 72 9.32 20.52 8.68
N LEU A 73 9.57 19.23 8.92
CA LEU A 73 10.88 18.74 9.29
C LEU A 73 11.91 18.96 8.16
N ILE A 74 11.48 18.95 6.90
CA ILE A 74 12.37 19.24 5.75
C ILE A 74 12.98 20.65 5.82
N VAL A 75 12.29 21.61 6.47
CA VAL A 75 12.78 22.98 6.64
C VAL A 75 13.52 23.14 7.96
N LYS A 76 13.01 22.52 9.04
CA LYS A 76 13.56 22.67 10.39
C LYS A 76 14.85 21.88 10.62
N ASP A 77 14.90 20.67 10.08
CA ASP A 77 16.02 19.73 10.23
C ASP A 77 16.06 18.78 9.01
N PRO A 78 16.55 19.25 7.85
CA PRO A 78 16.59 18.45 6.63
C PRO A 78 17.45 17.18 6.77
N GLU A 79 18.50 17.20 7.59
CA GLU A 79 19.32 16.01 7.85
C GLU A 79 18.48 14.91 8.48
N LEU A 80 17.66 15.25 9.46
CA LEU A 80 16.75 14.30 10.10
C LEU A 80 15.59 13.89 9.19
N PHE A 81 15.03 14.82 8.41
CA PHE A 81 13.97 14.51 7.44
C PHE A 81 14.43 13.47 6.42
N TYR A 82 15.57 13.71 5.76
CA TYR A 82 16.13 12.78 4.79
C TYR A 82 16.76 11.56 5.45
N GLY A 83 17.15 11.63 6.72
CA GLY A 83 17.55 10.47 7.49
C GLY A 83 16.40 9.50 7.70
N PHE A 84 15.23 10.02 8.11
CA PHE A 84 14.02 9.21 8.30
C PHE A 84 13.47 8.66 6.97
N TRP A 85 13.14 9.55 6.03
CA TRP A 85 12.56 9.11 4.76
C TRP A 85 13.56 8.42 3.85
N GLY A 86 14.84 8.77 3.94
CA GLY A 86 15.89 8.09 3.19
C GLY A 86 16.17 6.69 3.69
N ASP A 87 16.10 6.46 5.01
CA ASP A 87 16.19 5.11 5.56
C ASP A 87 14.99 4.25 5.15
N ALA A 88 13.78 4.80 5.24
CA ALA A 88 12.56 4.13 4.78
C ALA A 88 12.66 3.77 3.29
N PHE A 89 13.02 4.73 2.45
CA PHE A 89 13.23 4.54 1.01
C PHE A 89 14.24 3.42 0.71
N ASN A 90 15.41 3.47 1.34
CA ASN A 90 16.46 2.46 1.14
C ASN A 90 16.02 1.08 1.64
N THR A 91 15.38 1.03 2.81
CA THR A 91 14.90 -0.21 3.42
C THR A 91 13.86 -0.85 2.52
N TYR A 92 12.85 -0.12 2.08
CA TYR A 92 11.77 -0.68 1.26
C TYR A 92 12.28 -1.23 -0.08
N ARG A 93 13.25 -0.57 -0.71
CA ARG A 93 13.91 -1.07 -1.94
C ARG A 93 14.75 -2.33 -1.76
N THR A 94 15.25 -2.59 -0.55
CA THR A 94 16.19 -3.68 -0.27
C THR A 94 15.57 -4.84 0.50
N THR A 95 14.44 -4.61 1.18
CA THR A 95 13.67 -5.63 1.86
C THR A 95 12.89 -6.47 0.85
N LYS A 96 13.10 -7.78 0.86
CA LYS A 96 12.29 -8.72 0.08
C LYS A 96 10.90 -8.87 0.73
N PRO A 97 9.79 -8.75 -0.03
CA PRO A 97 8.46 -9.08 0.47
C PRO A 97 8.38 -10.55 0.92
N HIS A 98 7.62 -10.83 1.97
CA HIS A 98 7.38 -12.20 2.43
C HIS A 98 6.49 -12.99 1.44
N GLU A 99 6.45 -14.32 1.56
CA GLU A 99 5.71 -15.21 0.64
C GLU A 99 4.18 -15.00 0.59
N GLY A 100 3.60 -14.35 1.61
CA GLY A 100 2.20 -13.94 1.60
C GLY A 100 1.78 -13.06 0.40
N PHE A 101 2.70 -12.28 -0.19
CA PHE A 101 2.42 -11.53 -1.42
C PHE A 101 2.18 -12.48 -2.60
N ASP A 102 3.02 -13.50 -2.75
CA ASP A 102 2.89 -14.52 -3.80
C ASP A 102 1.62 -15.36 -3.60
N ILE A 103 1.23 -15.64 -2.35
CA ILE A 103 -0.03 -16.32 -2.02
C ILE A 103 -1.24 -15.51 -2.52
N VAL A 104 -1.32 -14.23 -2.17
CA VAL A 104 -2.45 -13.39 -2.60
C VAL A 104 -2.45 -13.18 -4.12
N ALA A 105 -1.28 -13.16 -4.76
CA ALA A 105 -1.17 -13.15 -6.22
C ALA A 105 -1.80 -14.39 -6.86
N ARG A 106 -1.64 -15.59 -6.28
CA ARG A 106 -2.34 -16.79 -6.74
C ARG A 106 -3.85 -16.69 -6.54
N TRP A 107 -4.31 -16.15 -5.41
CA TRP A 107 -5.74 -15.91 -5.20
C TRP A 107 -6.32 -14.91 -6.22
N ARG A 108 -5.58 -13.85 -6.54
CA ARG A 108 -5.89 -12.90 -7.62
C ARG A 108 -6.00 -13.61 -8.97
N ASP A 109 -5.05 -14.48 -9.30
CA ASP A 109 -5.03 -15.23 -10.56
C ASP A 109 -6.23 -16.18 -10.66
N ASP A 110 -6.62 -16.85 -9.58
CA ASP A 110 -7.84 -17.68 -9.54
C ASP A 110 -9.10 -16.88 -9.94
N LYS A 111 -9.23 -15.65 -9.41
CA LYS A 111 -10.35 -14.75 -9.74
C LYS A 111 -10.28 -14.26 -11.16
N ASN A 112 -9.09 -14.04 -11.70
CA ASN A 112 -8.95 -13.51 -13.06
C ASN A 112 -8.98 -14.59 -14.15
N GLN A 113 -8.63 -15.86 -13.87
CA GLN A 113 -8.38 -16.88 -14.90
C GLN A 113 -9.23 -18.15 -14.79
N ALA A 114 -9.50 -18.69 -13.59
CA ALA A 114 -10.11 -20.02 -13.46
C ALA A 114 -11.64 -19.97 -13.41
N ASN A 115 -12.21 -19.38 -12.35
CA ASN A 115 -13.66 -19.32 -12.12
C ASN A 115 -14.26 -17.94 -12.37
N GLY A 116 -13.47 -16.87 -12.21
CA GLY A 116 -13.94 -15.50 -12.35
C GLY A 116 -13.65 -14.87 -13.71
N HIS A 117 -13.07 -15.59 -14.69
CA HIS A 117 -12.70 -15.03 -16.00
C HIS A 117 -13.85 -14.23 -16.67
N MET A 118 -15.09 -14.74 -16.61
CA MET A 118 -16.26 -14.02 -17.14
C MET A 118 -16.63 -12.78 -16.31
N VAL A 119 -16.58 -12.87 -14.98
CA VAL A 119 -16.86 -11.74 -14.06
C VAL A 119 -15.78 -10.68 -14.22
N ALA A 120 -14.51 -11.07 -14.20
CA ALA A 120 -13.34 -10.23 -14.42
C ALA A 120 -13.42 -9.51 -15.76
N ASN A 121 -13.74 -10.19 -16.87
CA ASN A 121 -13.89 -9.54 -18.17
C ASN A 121 -15.06 -8.54 -18.18
N LYS A 122 -16.20 -8.90 -17.59
CA LYS A 122 -17.34 -7.98 -17.48
C LYS A 122 -17.01 -6.74 -16.66
N ILE A 123 -16.22 -6.89 -15.59
CA ILE A 123 -15.71 -5.76 -14.80
C ILE A 123 -14.78 -4.91 -15.66
N ARG A 124 -13.80 -5.52 -16.35
CA ARG A 124 -12.87 -4.80 -17.24
C ARG A 124 -13.61 -3.97 -18.28
N ASP A 125 -14.57 -4.57 -18.97
CA ASP A 125 -15.36 -3.90 -20.01
C ASP A 125 -16.11 -2.69 -19.44
N ARG A 126 -16.80 -2.86 -18.30
CA ARG A 126 -17.55 -1.77 -17.64
C ARG A 126 -16.65 -0.65 -17.14
N VAL A 127 -15.52 -0.98 -16.53
CA VAL A 127 -14.56 0.03 -16.05
C VAL A 127 -13.98 0.79 -17.25
N LYS A 128 -13.63 0.08 -18.33
CA LYS A 128 -13.14 0.70 -19.57
C LYS A 128 -14.15 1.66 -20.19
N GLU A 129 -15.41 1.24 -20.31
CA GLU A 129 -16.52 2.10 -20.77
C GLU A 129 -16.65 3.37 -19.91
N LYS A 130 -16.52 3.26 -18.58
CA LYS A 130 -16.57 4.40 -17.66
C LYS A 130 -15.37 5.35 -17.82
N VAL A 131 -14.17 4.81 -17.99
CA VAL A 131 -12.96 5.61 -18.23
C VAL A 131 -13.09 6.38 -19.55
N GLU A 132 -13.52 5.72 -20.62
CA GLU A 132 -13.74 6.33 -21.93
C GLU A 132 -14.82 7.43 -21.86
N ALA A 133 -15.92 7.18 -21.15
CA ALA A 133 -17.02 8.14 -21.02
C ALA A 133 -16.65 9.38 -20.17
N ARG A 134 -15.88 9.20 -19.09
CA ARG A 134 -15.50 10.29 -18.19
C ARG A 134 -14.26 11.06 -18.65
N CYS A 135 -13.42 10.46 -19.51
CA CYS A 135 -12.18 11.04 -20.01
C CYS A 135 -11.37 11.78 -18.91
N PRO A 136 -11.05 11.12 -17.78
CA PRO A 136 -10.68 11.85 -16.58
C PRO A 136 -9.26 12.45 -16.62
N PHE A 137 -8.46 12.15 -17.66
CA PHE A 137 -7.06 12.56 -17.80
C PHE A 137 -6.81 13.70 -18.78
N GLN A 138 -7.81 14.54 -19.08
CA GLN A 138 -7.71 15.53 -20.16
C GLN A 138 -7.00 16.84 -19.77
N ASP A 139 -7.11 17.29 -18.51
CA ASP A 139 -6.56 18.57 -18.09
C ASP A 139 -5.11 18.48 -17.58
N GLU A 140 -4.36 19.58 -17.71
CA GLU A 140 -2.94 19.65 -17.36
C GLU A 140 -2.65 19.42 -15.87
N LYS A 141 -3.58 19.71 -14.96
CA LYS A 141 -3.39 19.43 -13.53
C LYS A 141 -3.44 17.93 -13.29
N THR A 142 -4.43 17.25 -13.85
CA THR A 142 -4.58 15.79 -13.72
C THR A 142 -3.40 15.06 -14.32
N LYS A 143 -2.91 15.48 -15.51
CA LYS A 143 -1.69 14.91 -16.11
C LYS A 143 -0.48 15.00 -15.18
N ARG A 144 -0.27 16.16 -14.55
CA ARG A 144 0.85 16.36 -13.61
C ARG A 144 0.68 15.61 -12.29
N GLN A 145 -0.54 15.25 -11.92
CA GLN A 145 -0.87 14.41 -10.77
C GLN A 145 -0.97 12.92 -11.14
N THR A 146 -0.52 12.54 -12.34
CA THR A 146 -0.49 11.16 -12.85
C THR A 146 0.95 10.84 -13.24
N PRO A 147 1.75 10.22 -12.35
CA PRO A 147 3.20 10.10 -12.51
C PRO A 147 3.60 9.05 -13.56
N TYR A 148 2.66 8.17 -13.90
CA TYR A 148 2.83 7.08 -14.84
C TYR A 148 1.49 6.66 -15.45
N GLU A 149 1.55 6.06 -16.63
CA GLU A 149 0.40 5.36 -17.23
C GLU A 149 0.40 3.91 -16.76
N ALA A 150 -0.79 3.36 -16.48
CA ALA A 150 -0.96 1.96 -16.17
C ALA A 150 -1.65 1.29 -17.36
N ASP A 151 -0.95 0.38 -18.03
CA ASP A 151 -1.53 -0.41 -19.11
C ASP A 151 -2.57 -1.38 -18.55
N GLY A 152 -3.77 -1.42 -19.14
CA GLY A 152 -4.81 -2.40 -18.81
C GLY A 152 -5.95 -1.89 -17.94
N THR A 153 -6.73 -2.81 -17.40
CA THR A 153 -7.92 -2.53 -16.58
C THR A 153 -8.13 -3.66 -15.60
N SER A 154 -8.38 -3.33 -14.34
CA SER A 154 -8.51 -4.31 -13.26
C SER A 154 -9.71 -5.23 -13.47
N GLY A 155 -9.48 -6.51 -13.25
CA GLY A 155 -10.50 -7.55 -13.34
C GLY A 155 -11.25 -7.73 -12.03
N ALA A 156 -11.36 -8.98 -11.59
CA ALA A 156 -12.05 -9.35 -10.36
C ALA A 156 -11.18 -9.21 -9.10
N PHE A 157 -10.18 -8.34 -9.15
CA PHE A 157 -9.25 -8.08 -8.05
C PHE A 157 -8.85 -6.61 -7.99
N PHE A 158 -8.63 -6.11 -6.77
CA PHE A 158 -7.96 -4.83 -6.52
C PHE A 158 -7.24 -4.86 -5.16
N ALA A 159 -6.07 -4.25 -5.09
CA ALA A 159 -5.31 -4.02 -3.87
C ALA A 159 -5.38 -2.54 -3.46
N PHE A 160 -5.84 -2.29 -2.24
CA PHE A 160 -5.89 -0.97 -1.62
C PHE A 160 -4.94 -0.98 -0.42
N THR A 161 -3.95 -0.10 -0.39
CA THR A 161 -2.93 -0.13 0.66
C THR A 161 -2.64 1.25 1.23
N SER A 162 -2.43 1.31 2.54
CA SER A 162 -1.82 2.48 3.21
C SER A 162 -0.30 2.35 3.32
N ASN A 163 0.26 1.20 2.91
CA ASN A 163 1.70 1.04 2.90
C ASN A 163 2.29 1.92 1.82
N VAL A 164 3.47 2.45 2.10
CA VAL A 164 4.20 3.34 1.20
C VAL A 164 5.45 2.64 0.63
N ASP A 165 5.59 1.33 0.86
CA ASP A 165 6.78 0.51 0.58
C ASP A 165 6.93 0.06 -0.87
N ALA A 166 5.87 0.17 -1.67
CA ALA A 166 5.78 -0.30 -3.05
C ALA A 166 5.93 -1.83 -3.25
N HIS A 167 5.86 -2.66 -2.20
CA HIS A 167 6.01 -4.12 -2.32
C HIS A 167 4.88 -4.79 -3.11
N HIS A 168 3.70 -4.17 -3.20
CA HIS A 168 2.59 -4.66 -4.02
C HIS A 168 2.93 -4.70 -5.51
N TYR A 169 3.83 -3.82 -5.99
CA TYR A 169 4.23 -3.76 -7.40
C TYR A 169 5.18 -4.90 -7.81
N ASP A 170 5.62 -5.74 -6.88
CA ASP A 170 6.44 -6.92 -7.19
C ASP A 170 5.59 -8.07 -7.74
N VAL A 171 4.28 -8.08 -7.43
CA VAL A 171 3.38 -9.21 -7.73
C VAL A 171 2.06 -8.80 -8.41
N PHE A 172 1.64 -7.54 -8.29
CA PHE A 172 0.43 -7.01 -8.91
C PHE A 172 0.76 -6.01 -10.01
N GLU A 173 -0.20 -5.81 -10.92
CA GLU A 173 -0.09 -4.80 -11.97
C GLU A 173 -0.48 -3.42 -11.43
N ALA A 174 0.14 -2.35 -11.94
CA ALA A 174 -0.10 -0.99 -11.46
C ALA A 174 -1.57 -0.51 -11.58
N HIS A 175 -2.34 -1.09 -12.51
CA HIS A 175 -3.77 -0.79 -12.62
C HIS A 175 -4.60 -1.42 -11.49
N GLU A 176 -4.10 -2.48 -10.84
CA GLU A 176 -4.75 -3.19 -9.74
C GLU A 176 -4.41 -2.63 -8.35
N ILE A 177 -3.58 -1.60 -8.24
CA ILE A 177 -3.07 -1.06 -6.96
C ILE A 177 -3.58 0.37 -6.72
N HIS A 178 -3.94 0.66 -5.47
CA HIS A 178 -4.18 2.00 -4.95
C HIS A 178 -3.42 2.24 -3.63
N ASP A 179 -2.36 3.03 -3.70
CA ASP A 179 -1.55 3.52 -2.56
C ASP A 179 -2.20 4.77 -1.96
N CYS A 180 -3.15 4.59 -1.03
CA CYS A 180 -3.98 5.68 -0.52
C CYS A 180 -3.22 6.76 0.28
N HIS A 181 -1.99 6.47 0.74
CA HIS A 181 -1.12 7.41 1.45
C HIS A 181 0.11 7.81 0.62
N GLY A 182 0.14 7.45 -0.66
CA GLY A 182 1.28 7.67 -1.55
C GLY A 182 2.37 6.61 -1.42
N SER A 183 3.56 6.89 -1.94
CA SER A 183 4.63 5.89 -2.08
C SER A 183 6.01 6.52 -1.91
N VAL A 184 6.98 5.77 -1.37
CA VAL A 184 8.39 6.24 -1.30
C VAL A 184 9.02 6.38 -2.69
N GLU A 185 8.48 5.70 -3.69
CA GLU A 185 8.96 5.75 -5.07
C GLU A 185 8.52 7.02 -5.80
N LEU A 186 7.49 7.69 -5.30
CA LEU A 186 6.96 8.93 -5.86
C LEU A 186 7.39 10.13 -5.03
N TRP A 187 7.69 11.23 -5.69
CA TRP A 187 8.28 12.44 -5.14
C TRP A 187 7.60 13.69 -5.67
N GLN A 188 7.69 14.76 -4.89
CA GLN A 188 7.09 16.05 -5.20
C GLN A 188 7.96 17.19 -4.67
N CYS A 189 7.66 18.42 -5.07
CA CYS A 189 8.34 19.60 -4.55
C CYS A 189 7.94 19.81 -3.08
N SER A 190 8.88 20.29 -2.26
CA SER A 190 8.60 20.70 -0.89
C SER A 190 7.84 22.02 -0.80
N ASP A 191 7.85 22.82 -1.87
CA ASP A 191 7.08 24.04 -1.99
C ASP A 191 5.65 23.68 -2.44
N ARG A 192 4.66 23.93 -1.58
CA ARG A 192 3.25 23.57 -1.83
C ARG A 192 2.66 24.32 -3.02
N ASP A 193 3.20 25.51 -3.33
CA ASP A 193 2.70 26.35 -4.43
C ASP A 193 3.34 25.97 -5.77
N CYS A 194 4.30 25.02 -5.76
CA CYS A 194 4.92 24.52 -6.97
C CYS A 194 3.98 23.57 -7.71
N ASP A 195 3.83 23.77 -9.02
CA ASP A 195 2.92 23.00 -9.88
C ASP A 195 3.66 21.95 -10.73
N SER A 196 4.79 21.43 -10.23
CA SER A 196 5.61 20.45 -10.94
C SER A 196 5.06 19.02 -10.92
N GLY A 197 3.83 18.83 -10.42
CA GLY A 197 3.24 17.49 -10.28
C GLY A 197 3.90 16.59 -9.25
N ILE A 198 3.80 15.29 -9.50
CA ILE A 198 4.46 14.18 -8.80
C ILE A 198 5.28 13.36 -9.82
N TRP A 199 6.42 12.81 -9.41
CA TRP A 199 7.36 12.12 -10.30
C TRP A 199 8.04 10.97 -9.59
N ARG A 200 8.56 10.01 -10.35
CA ARG A 200 9.28 8.85 -9.80
C ARG A 200 10.72 9.20 -9.43
N ALA A 201 11.23 8.61 -8.34
CA ALA A 201 12.65 8.64 -8.02
C ALA A 201 13.46 7.74 -8.98
N PRO A 202 14.72 8.10 -9.32
CA PRO A 202 15.58 7.21 -10.11
C PRO A 202 15.75 5.85 -9.44
N THR A 203 15.72 4.79 -10.23
CA THR A 203 15.78 3.40 -9.76
C THR A 203 17.09 3.05 -9.06
N GLU A 204 18.17 3.70 -9.47
CA GLU A 204 19.54 3.53 -8.96
C GLU A 204 19.86 4.45 -7.79
N PHE A 205 18.98 5.40 -7.47
CA PHE A 205 19.23 6.33 -6.38
C PHE A 205 19.09 5.62 -5.02
N MET A 206 19.99 5.94 -4.09
CA MET A 206 19.89 5.55 -2.67
C MET A 206 20.37 6.73 -1.82
N PHE A 207 19.80 6.87 -0.63
CA PHE A 207 20.22 7.87 0.36
C PHE A 207 21.45 7.38 1.12
N ASN A 208 22.37 8.29 1.43
CA ASN A 208 23.40 8.08 2.43
C ASN A 208 22.83 8.45 3.81
N VAL A 209 22.49 7.45 4.62
CA VAL A 209 21.93 7.63 5.97
C VAL A 209 22.88 7.04 7.00
N ASP A 210 23.23 7.82 8.00
CA ASP A 210 23.95 7.32 9.17
C ASP A 210 22.98 6.54 10.07
N GLN A 211 23.17 5.22 10.13
CA GLN A 211 22.27 4.29 10.82
C GLN A 211 22.28 4.41 12.35
N GLU A 212 23.30 5.05 12.94
CA GLU A 212 23.34 5.27 14.39
C GLU A 212 22.56 6.51 14.80
N THR A 213 22.68 7.57 13.99
CA THR A 213 22.10 8.89 14.28
C THR A 213 20.77 9.14 13.60
N MET A 214 20.45 8.35 12.55
CA MET A 214 19.36 8.52 11.61
C MET A 214 19.36 9.90 10.93
N LEU A 215 20.56 10.41 10.62
CA LEU A 215 20.77 11.66 9.88
C LEU A 215 21.28 11.37 8.48
N ALA A 216 20.82 12.14 7.51
CA ALA A 216 21.31 12.11 6.14
C ALA A 216 21.98 13.46 5.80
N PRO A 217 23.33 13.55 5.82
CA PRO A 217 24.02 14.80 5.48
C PRO A 217 23.75 15.21 4.03
N SER A 218 23.84 16.51 3.72
CA SER A 218 23.55 17.04 2.37
C SER A 218 24.43 16.48 1.25
N LYS A 219 25.66 16.06 1.58
CA LYS A 219 26.62 15.45 0.65
C LYS A 219 26.66 13.93 0.82
N LYS A 220 26.70 13.20 -0.28
CA LYS A 220 27.02 11.76 -0.29
C LYS A 220 28.51 11.59 0.08
N ARG A 221 28.84 10.55 0.86
CA ARG A 221 30.25 10.14 1.05
C ARG A 221 30.75 9.53 -0.27
N GLU A 222 32.05 9.62 -0.55
CA GLU A 222 32.68 8.89 -1.66
C GLU A 222 32.29 7.41 -1.59
N ALA A 223 31.82 6.86 -2.70
CA ALA A 223 31.17 5.55 -2.75
C ALA A 223 32.11 4.43 -2.27
N SER A 224 31.81 3.83 -1.12
CA SER A 224 32.33 2.50 -0.77
C SER A 224 31.23 1.47 -1.04
N ASP A 225 31.46 0.67 -2.08
CA ASP A 225 30.78 -0.58 -2.42
C ASP A 225 29.29 -0.49 -2.82
N THR A 226 29.04 -0.28 -4.11
CA THR A 226 27.71 -0.26 -4.74
C THR A 226 27.21 -1.65 -5.14
N SER A 227 27.64 -2.73 -4.49
CA SER A 227 27.06 -4.06 -4.75
C SER A 227 25.71 -4.22 -4.03
N LEU A 228 24.70 -3.47 -4.45
CA LEU A 228 23.32 -3.70 -4.05
C LEU A 228 22.53 -4.19 -5.25
N ARG A 229 21.81 -5.30 -5.03
CA ARG A 229 21.03 -6.01 -6.03
C ARG A 229 19.92 -5.10 -6.55
N ASN A 230 19.66 -5.17 -7.86
CA ASN A 230 18.40 -4.76 -8.46
C ASN A 230 17.26 -5.56 -7.77
N GLY A 231 16.71 -5.03 -6.69
CA GLY A 231 15.38 -5.41 -6.21
C GLY A 231 14.41 -4.93 -7.29
N GLY A 232 13.93 -5.86 -8.10
CA GLY A 232 13.10 -5.53 -9.24
C GLY A 232 11.78 -4.96 -8.75
N LEU A 233 11.59 -3.65 -8.89
CA LEU A 233 10.26 -3.03 -8.99
C LEU A 233 9.65 -3.47 -10.33
N LEU A 234 9.36 -4.76 -10.45
CA LEU A 234 9.13 -5.45 -11.73
C LEU A 234 7.98 -4.82 -12.51
N ASN A 235 6.93 -4.37 -11.82
CA ASN A 235 5.72 -3.84 -12.44
C ASN A 235 5.45 -2.36 -12.10
N LEU A 236 6.42 -1.63 -11.52
CA LEU A 236 6.25 -0.19 -11.35
C LEU A 236 6.51 0.53 -12.69
N PRO A 237 5.52 1.18 -13.31
CA PRO A 237 5.68 1.67 -14.67
C PRO A 237 6.76 2.76 -14.76
N GLU A 238 7.36 2.91 -15.94
CA GLU A 238 8.27 4.03 -16.18
C GLU A 238 7.51 5.36 -16.07
N SER A 239 8.12 6.34 -15.40
CA SER A 239 7.51 7.67 -15.33
C SER A 239 7.64 8.35 -16.69
N SER A 240 6.53 8.93 -17.15
CA SER A 240 6.47 9.71 -18.39
C SER A 240 7.35 10.97 -18.34
N ASP A 241 7.62 11.49 -17.14
CA ASP A 241 8.38 12.72 -16.91
C ASP A 241 9.66 12.49 -16.09
N LYS A 242 10.81 12.44 -16.77
CA LYS A 242 12.15 12.52 -16.14
C LYS A 242 12.48 13.92 -15.57
N VAL A 243 11.50 14.82 -15.47
CA VAL A 243 11.72 16.28 -15.39
C VAL A 243 11.62 16.84 -13.96
N GLY A 244 10.99 16.11 -13.04
CA GLY A 244 10.77 16.56 -11.66
C GLY A 244 11.95 16.34 -10.72
N TRP A 245 12.76 15.31 -10.95
CA TRP A 245 13.90 14.96 -10.10
C TRP A 245 15.17 15.68 -10.54
N TYR A 246 15.77 16.46 -9.63
CA TYR A 246 17.04 17.13 -9.89
C TYR A 246 18.06 16.89 -8.78
N GLN A 247 19.30 16.65 -9.19
CA GLN A 247 20.47 16.58 -8.33
C GLN A 247 21.59 17.35 -9.02
N ASP A 248 22.15 18.34 -8.30
CA ASP A 248 23.39 19.00 -8.68
C ASP A 248 24.51 17.96 -8.52
N ASP A 249 24.77 17.20 -9.59
CA ASP A 249 25.81 16.17 -9.71
C ASP A 249 25.66 14.95 -8.78
N SER A 250 26.46 13.91 -9.01
CA SER A 250 26.42 12.61 -8.30
C SER A 250 26.70 12.68 -6.79
N GLU A 251 26.92 13.87 -6.24
CA GLU A 251 27.33 14.11 -4.86
C GLU A 251 26.19 14.60 -3.95
N SER A 252 25.07 15.11 -4.46
CA SER A 252 23.98 15.58 -3.60
C SER A 252 23.17 14.40 -3.02
N ASN A 253 23.05 14.37 -1.70
CA ASN A 253 22.22 13.37 -1.00
C ASN A 253 20.76 13.80 -0.92
N TRP A 254 20.48 15.10 -1.06
CA TRP A 254 19.15 15.67 -0.96
C TRP A 254 18.61 16.00 -2.36
N PRO A 255 17.54 15.34 -2.81
CA PRO A 255 16.94 15.63 -4.10
C PRO A 255 16.26 17.00 -4.10
N LYS A 256 16.26 17.64 -5.26
CA LYS A 256 15.63 18.94 -5.53
C LYS A 256 14.57 18.81 -6.61
N CYS A 257 13.67 19.79 -6.67
CA CYS A 257 12.68 19.90 -7.72
C CYS A 257 13.30 20.46 -9.02
N GLY A 258 13.35 19.64 -10.07
CA GLY A 258 13.89 20.03 -11.38
C GLY A 258 13.09 21.13 -12.09
N HIS A 259 11.78 21.21 -11.85
CA HIS A 259 10.97 22.33 -12.33
C HIS A 259 11.41 23.66 -11.70
N CYS A 260 11.55 23.70 -10.36
CA CYS A 260 12.04 24.88 -9.66
C CYS A 260 13.46 25.25 -10.10
N GLN A 261 14.32 24.25 -10.31
CA GLN A 261 15.69 24.48 -10.80
C GLN A 261 15.69 25.21 -12.15
N LYS A 262 14.83 24.81 -13.09
CA LYS A 262 14.66 25.49 -14.38
C LYS A 262 14.19 26.94 -14.26
N LEU A 263 13.52 27.29 -13.16
CA LEU A 263 13.09 28.64 -12.83
C LEU A 263 14.15 29.42 -12.02
N GLY A 264 15.35 28.87 -11.81
CA GLY A 264 16.41 29.48 -11.01
C GLY A 264 16.20 29.35 -9.49
N LEU A 265 15.33 28.45 -9.04
CA LEU A 265 15.03 28.20 -7.63
C LEU A 265 15.58 26.83 -7.18
N SER A 266 16.28 26.78 -6.05
CA SER A 266 16.81 25.53 -5.48
C SER A 266 15.87 24.96 -4.40
N ARG A 267 14.66 24.53 -4.80
CA ARG A 267 13.69 23.92 -3.87
C ARG A 267 13.99 22.44 -3.65
N LEU A 268 13.92 21.99 -2.40
CA LEU A 268 14.05 20.58 -2.03
C LEU A 268 12.86 19.75 -2.56
N ALA A 269 13.09 18.47 -2.76
CA ALA A 269 12.05 17.48 -3.05
C ALA A 269 11.79 16.62 -1.81
N ARG A 270 10.57 16.12 -1.69
CA ARG A 270 10.11 15.21 -0.62
C ARG A 270 9.35 14.04 -1.22
N PRO A 271 9.26 12.89 -0.54
CA PRO A 271 8.40 11.81 -1.02
C PRO A 271 6.95 12.31 -1.09
N SER A 272 6.23 11.83 -2.09
CA SER A 272 4.79 12.05 -2.26
C SER A 272 4.05 11.08 -1.36
N ILE A 273 4.17 11.32 -0.06
CA ILE A 273 3.51 10.57 1.00
C ILE A 273 2.68 11.54 1.84
N LEU A 274 1.47 11.13 2.22
CA LEU A 274 0.62 11.90 3.13
C LEU A 274 1.21 11.88 4.54
N MET A 275 1.88 12.98 4.91
CA MET A 275 2.47 13.17 6.24
C MET A 275 1.45 13.76 7.22
N PHE A 276 1.76 13.72 8.52
CA PHE A 276 0.87 14.33 9.52
C PHE A 276 0.83 15.86 9.38
N GLY A 277 -0.38 16.42 9.27
CA GLY A 277 -0.57 17.87 9.12
C GLY A 277 -0.26 18.41 7.71
N ASP A 278 -0.19 17.53 6.72
CA ASP A 278 0.32 17.88 5.40
C ASP A 278 -0.72 18.52 4.47
N HIS A 279 -0.62 19.84 4.32
CA HIS A 279 -1.45 20.62 3.41
C HIS A 279 -0.83 20.77 2.00
N GLY A 280 0.37 20.23 1.78
CA GLY A 280 1.09 20.32 0.51
C GLY A 280 1.18 19.01 -0.26
N TRP A 281 0.66 17.90 0.29
CA TRP A 281 0.66 16.61 -0.39
C TRP A 281 -0.19 16.65 -1.67
N LYS A 282 0.36 16.04 -2.72
CA LYS A 282 -0.29 15.89 -4.01
C LYS A 282 -0.65 14.43 -4.21
N TRP A 283 -1.91 14.20 -4.54
CA TRP A 283 -2.48 12.88 -4.79
C TRP A 283 -2.03 12.34 -6.14
N ASP A 284 -1.86 11.02 -6.24
CA ASP A 284 -1.88 10.32 -7.52
C ASP A 284 -3.35 10.15 -7.96
N LEU A 285 -3.82 11.13 -8.74
CA LEU A 285 -5.21 11.18 -9.15
C LEU A 285 -5.59 9.99 -10.03
N SER A 286 -4.61 9.41 -10.74
CA SER A 286 -4.85 8.24 -11.59
C SER A 286 -5.20 6.99 -10.80
N GLN A 287 -4.54 6.77 -9.67
CA GLN A 287 -4.86 5.66 -8.78
C GLN A 287 -6.23 5.85 -8.11
N GLU A 288 -6.55 7.07 -7.69
CA GLU A 288 -7.86 7.41 -7.10
C GLU A 288 -9.01 7.14 -8.09
N ILE A 289 -8.86 7.63 -9.32
CA ILE A 289 -9.85 7.39 -10.39
C ILE A 289 -10.02 5.89 -10.66
N ARG A 290 -8.91 5.14 -10.81
CA ARG A 290 -9.00 3.69 -11.09
C ARG A 290 -9.74 2.95 -9.98
N TRP A 291 -9.39 3.22 -8.73
CA TRP A 291 -10.06 2.65 -7.56
C TRP A 291 -11.55 2.98 -7.54
N ASP A 292 -11.90 4.26 -7.71
CA ASP A 292 -13.29 4.70 -7.61
C ASP A 292 -14.17 4.11 -8.73
N LEU A 293 -13.70 4.13 -9.97
CA LEU A 293 -14.44 3.56 -11.10
C LEU A 293 -14.61 2.05 -10.97
N TRP A 294 -13.56 1.37 -10.49
CA TRP A 294 -13.63 -0.06 -10.24
C TRP A 294 -14.61 -0.37 -9.10
N ARG A 295 -14.48 0.28 -7.94
CA ARG A 295 -15.37 0.11 -6.79
C ARG A 295 -16.82 0.40 -7.15
N GLU A 296 -17.09 1.49 -7.85
CA GLU A 296 -18.42 1.86 -8.33
C GLU A 296 -19.02 0.74 -9.21
N THR A 297 -18.20 0.17 -10.10
CA THR A 297 -18.60 -0.96 -10.95
C THR A 297 -18.96 -2.20 -10.12
N ILE A 298 -18.19 -2.52 -9.07
CA ILE A 298 -18.51 -3.65 -8.19
C ILE A 298 -19.80 -3.40 -7.41
N VAL A 299 -20.01 -2.19 -6.87
CA VAL A 299 -21.24 -1.83 -6.15
C VAL A 299 -22.47 -1.91 -7.07
N GLU A 300 -22.37 -1.49 -8.33
CA GLU A 300 -23.44 -1.66 -9.32
C GLU A 300 -23.72 -3.12 -9.66
N MET A 301 -22.72 -3.98 -9.52
CA MET A 301 -22.83 -5.42 -9.75
C MET A 301 -23.18 -6.21 -8.49
N ALA A 302 -23.35 -5.57 -7.33
CA ALA A 302 -23.39 -6.21 -6.02
C ALA A 302 -24.38 -7.38 -5.88
N THR A 303 -25.53 -7.34 -6.56
CA THR A 303 -26.54 -8.43 -6.53
C THR A 303 -26.19 -9.62 -7.42
N SER A 304 -25.16 -9.50 -8.26
CA SER A 304 -24.74 -10.49 -9.26
C SER A 304 -23.35 -11.07 -9.00
N VAL A 305 -22.63 -10.58 -7.99
CA VAL A 305 -21.30 -11.06 -7.61
C VAL A 305 -21.18 -11.19 -6.10
N ASN A 306 -20.34 -12.11 -5.65
CA ASN A 306 -19.92 -12.22 -4.26
C ASN A 306 -18.58 -11.53 -4.07
N VAL A 307 -18.47 -10.68 -3.06
CA VAL A 307 -17.23 -9.95 -2.77
C VAL A 307 -16.63 -10.44 -1.46
N CYS A 308 -15.34 -10.78 -1.48
CA CYS A 308 -14.56 -10.99 -0.26
C CYS A 308 -13.51 -9.89 -0.14
N ILE A 309 -13.53 -9.17 0.98
CA ILE A 309 -12.50 -8.21 1.36
C ILE A 309 -11.57 -8.90 2.36
N VAL A 310 -10.28 -8.92 2.07
CA VAL A 310 -9.23 -9.44 2.96
C VAL A 310 -8.43 -8.25 3.48
N GLU A 311 -8.72 -7.84 4.72
CA GLU A 311 -8.05 -6.74 5.41
C GLU A 311 -6.93 -7.29 6.31
N VAL A 312 -5.68 -6.91 6.03
CA VAL A 312 -4.50 -7.45 6.74
C VAL A 312 -3.64 -6.33 7.32
N GLY A 313 -3.31 -6.43 8.60
CA GLY A 313 -2.34 -5.52 9.23
C GLY A 313 -2.80 -4.06 9.35
N CYS A 314 -4.11 -3.80 9.18
CA CYS A 314 -4.69 -2.46 9.25
C CYS A 314 -4.90 -2.02 10.69
N GLY A 315 -4.18 -0.97 11.10
CA GLY A 315 -4.20 -0.37 12.43
C GLY A 315 -5.45 0.49 12.73
N THR A 316 -5.58 0.96 13.98
CA THR A 316 -6.57 1.99 14.37
C THR A 316 -5.98 3.40 14.46
N THR A 317 -4.65 3.54 14.53
CA THR A 317 -3.97 4.84 14.59
C THR A 317 -4.20 5.68 13.33
N VAL A 318 -4.12 5.04 12.16
CA VAL A 318 -4.49 5.62 10.86
C VAL A 318 -5.51 4.67 10.25
N ALA A 319 -6.80 5.02 10.39
CA ALA A 319 -7.90 4.11 10.12
C ALA A 319 -8.40 4.14 8.66
N THR A 320 -7.69 4.76 7.71
CA THR A 320 -8.13 4.90 6.31
C THR A 320 -8.51 3.55 5.68
N CYS A 321 -7.64 2.54 5.82
CA CYS A 321 -7.91 1.20 5.31
C CYS A 321 -9.12 0.53 5.97
N ARG A 322 -9.26 0.64 7.30
CA ARG A 322 -10.42 0.10 8.03
C ARG A 322 -11.71 0.74 7.59
N ASN A 323 -11.72 2.07 7.50
CA ASN A 323 -12.87 2.82 7.04
C ASN A 323 -13.22 2.42 5.59
N THR A 324 -12.22 2.24 4.73
CA THR A 324 -12.43 1.80 3.35
C THR A 324 -13.09 0.42 3.28
N SER A 325 -12.58 -0.57 4.03
CA SER A 325 -13.20 -1.90 4.11
C SER A 325 -14.64 -1.82 4.62
N GLU A 326 -14.87 -1.07 5.70
CA GLU A 326 -16.19 -1.00 6.36
C GLU A 326 -17.22 -0.24 5.52
N TYR A 327 -16.84 0.86 4.87
CA TYR A 327 -17.73 1.55 3.93
C TYR A 327 -18.04 0.68 2.72
N PHE A 328 -17.03 0.01 2.15
CA PHE A 328 -17.25 -0.81 0.97
C PHE A 328 -18.17 -2.00 1.25
N ILE A 329 -17.99 -2.71 2.38
CA ILE A 329 -18.90 -3.80 2.73
C ILE A 329 -20.34 -3.31 2.98
N ARG A 330 -20.52 -2.13 3.58
CA ARG A 330 -21.85 -1.52 3.76
C ARG A 330 -22.49 -1.19 2.42
N ASP A 331 -21.77 -0.54 1.52
CA ASP A 331 -22.28 -0.18 0.19
C ASP A 331 -22.76 -1.42 -0.58
N LEU A 332 -22.04 -2.54 -0.48
CA LEU A 332 -22.41 -3.81 -1.10
C LEU A 332 -23.67 -4.42 -0.46
N LEU A 333 -23.75 -4.43 0.87
CA LEU A 333 -24.89 -4.99 1.61
C LEU A 333 -26.15 -4.14 1.44
N ASP A 334 -26.04 -2.81 1.39
CA ASP A 334 -27.16 -1.88 1.18
C ASP A 334 -27.77 -2.04 -0.22
N LYS A 335 -26.99 -2.51 -1.20
CA LYS A 335 -27.47 -2.90 -2.53
C LYS A 335 -28.10 -4.31 -2.57
N GLY A 336 -28.13 -5.02 -1.45
CA GLY A 336 -28.61 -6.40 -1.36
C GLY A 336 -27.61 -7.44 -1.88
N GLY A 337 -26.34 -7.09 -1.96
CA GLY A 337 -25.28 -7.99 -2.39
C GLY A 337 -24.82 -8.96 -1.31
N ARG A 338 -23.96 -9.92 -1.71
CA ARG A 338 -23.29 -10.84 -0.78
C ARG A 338 -21.84 -10.41 -0.62
N ALA A 339 -21.46 -10.06 0.62
CA ALA A 339 -20.11 -9.62 0.91
C ALA A 339 -19.60 -10.17 2.26
N SER A 340 -18.31 -10.46 2.33
CA SER A 340 -17.59 -10.88 3.54
C SER A 340 -16.34 -10.03 3.75
N LEU A 341 -15.95 -9.84 5.01
CA LEU A 341 -14.72 -9.16 5.39
C LEU A 341 -13.89 -10.07 6.30
N VAL A 342 -12.79 -10.61 5.78
CA VAL A 342 -11.78 -11.32 6.56
C VAL A 342 -10.81 -10.29 7.12
N ARG A 343 -10.75 -10.15 8.45
CA ARG A 343 -9.91 -9.14 9.12
C ARG A 343 -8.83 -9.81 9.94
N ILE A 344 -7.58 -9.69 9.48
CA ILE A 344 -6.39 -10.29 10.11
C ILE A 344 -5.60 -9.20 10.84
N ASN A 345 -5.58 -9.27 12.17
CA ASN A 345 -4.81 -8.34 13.00
C ASN A 345 -4.54 -8.96 14.38
N PRO A 346 -3.32 -8.86 14.93
CA PRO A 346 -2.97 -9.50 16.20
C PRO A 346 -3.64 -8.87 17.42
N ASP A 347 -4.08 -7.61 17.34
CA ASP A 347 -4.54 -6.84 18.50
C ASP A 347 -6.04 -6.55 18.46
N PHE A 348 -6.58 -6.11 17.33
CA PHE A 348 -7.96 -5.62 17.21
C PHE A 348 -8.65 -6.11 15.92
N PRO A 349 -8.89 -7.43 15.77
CA PRO A 349 -9.52 -8.00 14.57
C PRO A 349 -11.05 -7.86 14.51
N SER A 350 -11.70 -7.41 15.58
CA SER A 350 -13.17 -7.26 15.64
C SER A 350 -13.66 -5.90 15.13
N THR A 351 -14.98 -5.76 14.92
CA THR A 351 -15.66 -4.46 14.72
C THR A 351 -16.61 -4.16 15.88
N THR A 352 -16.92 -2.89 16.08
CA THR A 352 -18.02 -2.44 16.97
C THR A 352 -19.29 -2.11 16.20
N ASP A 353 -19.29 -2.19 14.86
CA ASP A 353 -20.46 -1.91 14.05
C ASP A 353 -21.38 -3.15 13.96
N PRO A 354 -22.58 -3.12 14.57
CA PRO A 354 -23.49 -4.25 14.57
C PRO A 354 -24.08 -4.56 13.19
N THR A 355 -24.05 -3.61 12.24
CA THR A 355 -24.67 -3.78 10.91
C THR A 355 -23.89 -4.75 10.02
N ILE A 356 -22.57 -4.80 10.19
CA ILE A 356 -21.65 -5.64 9.40
C ILE A 356 -20.98 -6.74 10.23
N GLN A 357 -21.20 -6.79 11.55
CA GLN A 357 -20.51 -7.73 12.45
C GLN A 357 -20.64 -9.20 12.02
N LYS A 358 -21.81 -9.62 11.52
CA LYS A 358 -22.06 -10.99 11.04
C LYS A 358 -21.32 -11.34 9.75
N ASN A 359 -20.86 -10.33 9.01
CA ASN A 359 -20.14 -10.48 7.74
C ASN A 359 -18.63 -10.48 7.94
N ILE A 360 -18.15 -10.26 9.16
CA ILE A 360 -16.73 -10.19 9.48
C ILE A 360 -16.24 -11.52 10.06
N THR A 361 -15.16 -12.04 9.48
CA THR A 361 -14.37 -13.12 10.06
C THR A 361 -13.13 -12.52 10.70
N PRO A 362 -13.11 -12.29 12.02
CA PRO A 362 -11.95 -11.76 12.72
C PRO A 362 -10.90 -12.87 12.90
N ILE A 363 -9.64 -12.60 12.60
CA ILE A 363 -8.51 -13.52 12.82
C ILE A 363 -7.45 -12.80 13.64
N MET A 364 -7.23 -13.28 14.87
CA MET A 364 -6.22 -12.72 15.78
C MET A 364 -4.84 -13.32 15.49
N SER A 365 -4.16 -12.80 14.46
CA SER A 365 -2.85 -13.30 14.00
C SER A 365 -2.07 -12.22 13.25
N THR A 366 -0.76 -12.44 13.07
CA THR A 366 0.03 -11.72 12.06
C THR A 366 -0.42 -12.10 10.65
N GLY A 367 -0.07 -11.25 9.68
CA GLY A 367 -0.54 -11.34 8.30
C GLY A 367 -0.09 -12.64 7.63
N LEU A 368 1.22 -12.88 7.61
CA LEU A 368 1.79 -14.04 6.92
C LEU A 368 1.27 -15.36 7.51
N LYS A 369 1.28 -15.49 8.84
CA LYS A 369 0.82 -16.71 9.53
C LYS A 369 -0.62 -17.06 9.15
N ALA A 370 -1.51 -16.07 9.15
CA ALA A 370 -2.91 -16.29 8.78
C ALA A 370 -3.05 -16.63 7.29
N VAL A 371 -2.40 -15.87 6.41
CA VAL A 371 -2.48 -16.06 4.96
C VAL A 371 -1.97 -17.44 4.55
N MET A 372 -0.86 -17.93 5.12
CA MET A 372 -0.36 -19.29 4.87
C MET A 372 -1.37 -20.36 5.29
N LYS A 373 -1.99 -20.22 6.47
CA LYS A 373 -2.98 -21.18 6.95
C LYS A 373 -4.25 -21.17 6.10
N ILE A 374 -4.70 -19.98 5.70
CA ILE A 374 -5.83 -19.81 4.79
C ILE A 374 -5.54 -20.45 3.44
N ASP A 375 -4.35 -20.24 2.87
CA ASP A 375 -3.95 -20.83 1.57
C ASP A 375 -3.91 -22.36 1.62
N GLN A 376 -3.35 -22.92 2.69
CA GLN A 376 -3.35 -24.37 2.92
C GLN A 376 -4.79 -24.92 2.91
N LEU A 377 -5.69 -24.32 3.69
CA LEU A 377 -7.08 -24.75 3.80
C LEU A 377 -7.86 -24.52 2.49
N TYR A 378 -7.56 -23.43 1.79
CA TYR A 378 -8.11 -23.12 0.48
C TYR A 378 -7.77 -24.24 -0.52
N ALA A 379 -6.51 -24.68 -0.57
CA ALA A 379 -6.07 -25.76 -1.44
C ALA A 379 -6.69 -27.12 -1.05
N GLU A 380 -6.69 -27.46 0.25
CA GLU A 380 -7.24 -28.72 0.76
C GLU A 380 -8.74 -28.87 0.50
N ARG A 381 -9.50 -27.77 0.61
CA ARG A 381 -10.96 -27.78 0.56
C ARG A 381 -11.52 -27.55 -0.84
N HIS A 382 -10.84 -26.75 -1.65
CA HIS A 382 -11.35 -26.29 -2.95
C HIS A 382 -10.55 -26.82 -4.15
N GLY A 383 -9.50 -27.60 -3.93
CA GLY A 383 -8.77 -28.32 -4.98
C GLY A 383 -7.99 -27.40 -5.92
N LYS A 384 -7.56 -26.24 -5.43
CA LYS A 384 -6.85 -25.20 -6.19
C LYS A 384 -5.44 -25.02 -5.62
N SER A 385 -4.41 -25.30 -6.43
CA SER A 385 -3.00 -25.14 -6.07
C SER A 385 -2.39 -23.91 -6.70
#